data_AF-A0A1P8YAQ3-F1
#
_entry.id   AF-A0A1P8YAQ3-F1
#
_cell.length_a   1.000
_cell.length_b   1.000
_cell.length_c   1.000
_cell.angle_alpha   90.00
_cell.angle_beta   90.00
_cell.angle_gamma   90.00
#
_symmetry.space_group_name_H-M   'P 1'
#
loop_
_entity.id
_entity.type
_entity.pdbx_description
1 polymer ?
#
loop_
_entity_poly.entity_id
_entity_poly.type
_entity_poly.pdbx_seq_one_letter_code
_entity_poly.pdbx_strand_id
1 'polypeptide(L)' 'MGNCSSSTLSERLQQLQNARMIEKRADKNYELTVAGMELGAALQQVWDWSERWSSRLDTRSTSDG' A
#
# COMPACT_ATOMS: atom_id res chain seq x y z
N MET A 1 14.04 8.81 -2.05
CA MET A 1 12.75 8.34 -1.50
C MET A 1 12.37 9.25 -0.35
N GLY A 2 11.44 10.18 -0.58
CA GLY A 2 10.98 11.11 0.45
C GLY A 2 10.36 10.34 1.59
N ASN A 3 10.99 10.41 2.75
CA ASN A 3 10.51 9.84 4.00
C ASN A 3 9.07 10.33 4.21
N CYS A 4 8.07 9.44 4.23
CA CYS A 4 6.71 9.84 4.54
C CYS A 4 6.75 10.52 5.92
N SER A 5 6.49 11.82 5.97
CA SER A 5 6.44 12.55 7.23
C SER A 5 5.43 11.87 8.14
N SER A 6 5.73 11.80 9.45
CA SER A 6 4.84 11.23 10.46
C SER A 6 3.40 11.78 10.36
N SER A 7 3.28 13.05 9.95
CA SER A 7 2.02 13.73 9.65
C SER A 7 1.24 13.09 8.49
N THR A 8 1.89 12.84 7.36
CA THR A 8 1.25 12.22 6.17
C THR A 8 0.82 10.79 6.46
N LEU A 9 1.64 10.02 7.20
CA LEU A 9 1.25 8.67 7.62
C LEU A 9 0.02 8.71 8.53
N SER A 10 -0.01 9.63 9.49
CA SER A 10 -1.14 9.80 10.42
C SER A 10 -2.43 10.18 9.68
N GLU A 11 -2.36 11.08 8.71
CA GLU A 11 -3.50 11.47 7.87
C GLU A 11 -4.04 10.28 7.06
N ARG A 12 -3.15 9.47 6.47
CA ARG A 12 -3.55 8.29 5.69
C ARG A 12 -4.21 7.22 6.57
N LEU A 13 -3.65 6.94 7.75
CA LEU A 13 -4.26 6.02 8.71
C LEU A 13 -5.63 6.53 9.16
N GLN A 14 -5.78 7.83 9.43
CA GLN A 14 -7.07 8.42 9.78
C GLN A 14 -8.09 8.28 8.65
N GLN A 15 -7.69 8.49 7.39
CA GLN A 15 -8.55 8.31 6.23
C GLN A 15 -9.03 6.86 6.09
N LEU A 16 -8.12 5.89 6.21
CA LEU A 16 -8.45 4.46 6.15
C LEU A 16 -9.37 4.04 7.31
N GLN A 17 -9.15 4.58 8.51
CA GLN A 17 -10.00 4.32 9.66
C GLN A 17 -11.40 4.91 9.46
N ASN A 18 -11.51 6.15 8.95
CA ASN A 18 -12.78 6.78 8.63
C ASN A 18 -13.55 6.02 7.55
N ALA A 19 -12.84 5.43 6.59
CA ALA A 19 -13.39 4.55 5.56
C ALA A 19 -13.71 3.13 6.07
N ARG A 20 -13.47 2.82 7.35
CA ARG A 20 -13.64 1.49 7.97
C ARG A 20 -12.81 0.38 7.32
N MET A 21 -11.70 0.73 6.69
CA MET A 21 -10.76 -0.24 6.09
C MET A 21 -9.78 -0.79 7.13
N ILE A 22 -9.48 -0.01 8.16
CA ILE A 22 -8.64 -0.43 9.29
C ILE A 22 -9.33 -0.15 10.62
N GLU A 23 -8.99 -0.94 11.62
CA GLU A 23 -9.33 -0.72 13.02
C GLU A 23 -8.07 -0.48 13.85
N LYS A 24 -8.17 0.38 14.86
CA LYS A 24 -7.10 0.62 15.82
C LYS A 24 -7.38 -0.21 17.06
N ARG A 25 -6.45 -1.12 17.38
CA ARG A 25 -6.53 -1.99 18.55
C ARG A 25 -6.09 -1.27 19.82
N ALA A 26 -6.49 -1.83 20.96
CA ALA A 26 -6.19 -1.28 22.28
C ALA A 26 -4.68 -1.27 22.58
N ASP A 27 -3.92 -2.15 21.96
CA ASP A 27 -2.45 -2.24 22.00
C ASP A 27 -1.75 -1.20 21.09
N LYS A 28 -2.51 -0.29 20.47
CA LYS A 28 -2.07 0.74 19.50
C LYS A 28 -1.65 0.19 18.13
N ASN A 29 -1.87 -1.08 17.87
CA ASN A 29 -1.66 -1.65 16.53
C ASN A 29 -2.86 -1.32 15.61
N TYR A 30 -2.62 -1.32 14.30
CA TYR A 30 -3.66 -1.20 13.29
C TYR A 30 -3.83 -2.54 12.59
N GLU A 31 -5.07 -2.97 12.40
CA GLU A 31 -5.39 -4.16 11.62
C GLU A 31 -6.41 -3.84 10.53
N LEU A 32 -6.38 -4.63 9.46
CA LEU A 32 -7.38 -4.55 8.40
C LEU A 32 -8.71 -5.11 8.91
N THR A 33 -9.80 -4.43 8.59
CA THR A 33 -11.14 -5.00 8.74
C THR A 33 -11.37 -6.06 7.66
N VAL A 34 -12.47 -6.81 7.76
CA VAL A 34 -12.90 -7.74 6.69
C VAL A 34 -13.00 -7.03 5.34
N ALA A 35 -13.63 -5.85 5.30
CA ALA A 35 -13.73 -5.04 4.09
C ALA A 35 -12.36 -4.56 3.58
N GLY A 36 -11.44 -4.23 4.50
CA GLY A 36 -10.06 -3.87 4.16
C GLY A 36 -9.28 -5.03 3.53
N MET A 37 -9.47 -6.26 4.03
CA MET A 37 -8.87 -7.47 3.45
C MET A 37 -9.43 -7.77 2.06
N GLU A 38 -10.74 -7.67 1.87
CA GLU A 38 -11.38 -7.86 0.55
C GLU A 38 -10.89 -6.84 -0.48
N LEU A 39 -10.77 -5.57 -0.08
CA LEU A 39 -10.19 -4.53 -0.93
C LEU A 39 -8.73 -4.84 -1.28
N GLY A 40 -7.93 -5.26 -0.30
CA GLY A 40 -6.54 -5.68 -0.53
C GLY A 40 -6.44 -6.80 -1.57
N ALA A 41 -7.28 -7.83 -1.45
CA ALA A 41 -7.34 -8.93 -2.41
C ALA A 41 -7.74 -8.46 -3.82
N ALA A 42 -8.69 -7.53 -3.93
CA ALA A 42 -9.09 -6.96 -5.22
C ALA A 42 -7.96 -6.13 -5.87
N LEU A 43 -7.18 -5.42 -5.06
CA LEU A 43 -6.06 -4.60 -5.53
C LEU A 43 -4.82 -5.42 -5.90
N GLN A 44 -4.70 -6.67 -5.42
CA GLN A 44 -3.54 -7.53 -5.66
C GLN A 44 -3.19 -7.66 -7.14
N GLN A 45 -4.19 -7.84 -8.02
CA GLN A 45 -3.94 -8.00 -9.46
C GLN A 45 -3.33 -6.74 -10.10
N VAL A 46 -3.72 -5.55 -9.62
CA VAL A 46 -3.16 -4.28 -10.09
C VAL A 46 -1.73 -4.12 -9.58
N TRP A 47 -1.46 -4.53 -8.34
CA TRP A 47 -0.11 -4.56 -7.77
C TRP A 47 0.81 -5.47 -8.57
N ASP A 48 0.40 -6.72 -8.80
CA ASP A 48 1.17 -7.71 -9.56
C ASP A 48 1.46 -7.24 -10.99
N TRP A 49 0.47 -6.58 -11.63
CA TRP A 49 0.67 -5.95 -12.94
C TRP A 49 1.75 -4.85 -12.87
N SER A 50 1.70 -3.99 -11.84
CA SER A 50 2.65 -2.89 -11.67
C SER A 50 4.06 -3.41 -11.46
N GLU A 51 4.26 -4.39 -10.56
CA GLU A 51 5.57 -4.99 -10.30
C GLU A 51 6.16 -5.64 -11.54
N ARG A 52 5.36 -6.40 -12.29
CA ARG A 52 5.79 -7.00 -13.56
C ARG A 52 6.32 -5.97 -14.55
N TRP A 53 5.70 -4.79 -14.63
CA TRP A 53 6.15 -3.73 -15.53
C TRP A 53 7.37 -2.98 -14.98
N SER A 54 7.42 -2.72 -13.67
CA SER A 54 8.59 -2.11 -13.04
C SER A 54 9.84 -2.93 -13.31
N SER A 55 9.81 -4.25 -13.06
CA SER A 55 10.97 -5.12 -13.30
C SER A 55 11.39 -5.16 -14.78
N ARG A 56 10.44 -5.09 -15.70
CA ARG A 56 10.72 -5.05 -17.15
C ARG A 56 11.35 -3.74 -17.60
N LEU A 57 10.93 -2.62 -17.01
CA LEU A 57 11.46 -1.31 -17.34
C LEU A 57 12.86 -1.12 -16.76
N ASP A 58 13.10 -1.61 -15.54
CA ASP A 58 14.44 -1.56 -14.92
C ASP A 58 15.45 -2.39 -15.71
N THR A 59 15.05 -3.57 -16.19
CA THR A 59 15.94 -4.46 -16.98
C THR A 59 16.32 -3.86 -18.34
N ARG A 60 15.43 -3.07 -18.97
CA ARG A 60 15.71 -2.42 -20.27
C ARG A 60 16.75 -1.30 -20.16
N SER A 61 17.01 -0.77 -18.97
CA SER A 61 18.08 0.20 -18.75
C SER A 61 19.46 -0.45 -18.58
N THR A 62 19.56 -1.78 -18.49
CA THR A 62 20.84 -2.50 -18.24
C THR A 62 21.41 -3.21 -19.48
N SER A 63 20.72 -3.23 -20.62
CA SER A 63 21.18 -3.90 -21.86
C SER A 63 21.69 -2.94 -22.96
N ASP A 64 21.92 -1.68 -22.65
CA ASP A 64 22.57 -0.72 -23.56
C ASP A 64 23.95 -0.37 -22.97
N GLY A 65 24.95 -1.19 -23.28
CA GLY A 65 26.34 -1.08 -22.81
C GLY A 65 27.28 -1.97 -23.60
#